data_AF-W7HX82-F1
#
_entry.id   AF-W7HX82-F1
#
_cell.length_a   1.000
_cell.length_b   1.000
_cell.length_c   1.000
_cell.angle_alpha   90.00
_cell.angle_beta   90.00
_cell.angle_gamma   90.00
#
_symmetry.space_group_name_H-M   'P 1'
#
loop_
_entity.id
_entity.type
_entity.pdbx_description
1 polymer ?
#
loop_
_entity_poly.entity_id
_entity_poly.type
_entity_poly.pdbx_seq_one_letter_code
_entity_poly.pdbx_strand_id
1 'polypeptide(L)'
;MATGRPRQLHATAVYLEDHATEIPTEVYHKVADETMDKIFDNLEALVEGDENLDSEFSSGVLTLVTPGGTYVINKQPPNKQIWLSSPLSGPKRYDWVSEAREWVYSRDGSTLRGLLKEEVGLEYGDVGGERS
;
A
#
# COMPACT_ATOMS: atom_id res chain seq x y z
N MET A 1 -19.48 -39.99 -15.50
CA MET A 1 -19.72 -38.59 -15.93
C MET A 1 -19.18 -37.69 -14.84
N ALA A 2 -18.08 -36.98 -15.10
CA ALA A 2 -17.50 -36.04 -14.14
C ALA A 2 -17.34 -34.69 -14.85
N THR A 3 -18.22 -33.74 -14.54
CA THR A 3 -18.13 -32.36 -15.02
C THR A 3 -17.24 -31.58 -14.05
N GLY A 4 -15.95 -31.43 -14.39
CA GLY A 4 -15.10 -30.45 -13.75
C GLY A 4 -15.44 -29.06 -14.27
N ARG A 5 -15.86 -28.15 -13.38
CA ARG A 5 -16.01 -26.72 -13.71
C ARG A 5 -14.61 -26.11 -13.96
N PRO A 6 -14.41 -25.25 -14.97
CA PRO A 6 -13.15 -24.54 -15.10
C PRO A 6 -13.03 -23.50 -13.99
N ARG A 7 -11.85 -23.47 -13.33
CA ARG A 7 -11.51 -22.56 -12.23
C ARG A 7 -11.16 -21.18 -12.82
N GLN A 8 -12.17 -20.33 -12.98
CA GLN A 8 -12.01 -18.97 -13.49
C GLN A 8 -11.51 -18.04 -12.37
N LEU A 9 -10.22 -18.17 -12.01
CA LEU A 9 -9.53 -17.25 -11.09
C LEU A 9 -8.11 -16.88 -11.57
N HIS A 10 -7.66 -17.36 -12.74
CA HIS A 10 -6.26 -17.23 -13.16
C HIS A 10 -5.93 -15.98 -13.99
N ALA A 11 -6.89 -15.29 -14.61
CA ALA A 11 -6.54 -14.20 -15.52
C ALA A 11 -6.01 -12.98 -14.74
N THR A 12 -6.77 -12.43 -13.80
CA THR A 12 -6.41 -11.19 -13.08
C THR A 12 -5.14 -11.34 -12.23
N ALA A 13 -4.96 -12.49 -11.56
CA ALA A 13 -3.75 -12.73 -10.76
C ALA A 13 -2.48 -12.78 -11.64
N VAL A 14 -2.55 -13.44 -12.80
CA VAL A 14 -1.41 -13.54 -13.73
C VAL A 14 -1.11 -12.19 -14.40
N TYR A 15 -2.11 -11.37 -14.70
CA TYR A 15 -1.92 -10.02 -15.24
C TYR A 15 -1.28 -9.05 -14.24
N LEU A 16 -1.54 -9.21 -12.93
CA LEU A 16 -0.93 -8.38 -11.89
C LEU A 16 0.53 -8.77 -11.61
N GLU A 17 0.89 -10.04 -11.78
CA GLU A 17 2.26 -10.53 -11.54
C GLU A 17 3.28 -10.04 -12.59
N ASP A 18 2.87 -9.81 -13.84
CA ASP A 18 3.79 -9.52 -14.96
C ASP A 18 4.14 -8.02 -15.11
N HIS A 19 3.30 -7.08 -14.65
CA HIS A 19 3.44 -5.65 -14.99
C HIS A 19 3.67 -4.70 -13.82
N ALA A 20 3.44 -5.12 -12.57
CA ALA A 20 3.36 -4.19 -11.46
C ALA A 20 4.73 -3.58 -11.04
N THR A 21 5.84 -4.18 -11.48
CA THR A 21 7.21 -3.69 -11.21
C THR A 21 7.84 -2.92 -12.39
N GLU A 22 7.14 -2.79 -13.52
CA GLU A 22 7.71 -2.27 -14.78
C GLU A 22 7.59 -0.75 -14.96
N ILE A 23 7.12 -0.01 -13.96
CA ILE A 23 6.98 1.45 -14.12
C ILE A 23 8.33 2.17 -14.24
N PRO A 24 8.43 3.28 -14.99
CA PRO A 24 9.63 4.10 -15.01
C PRO A 24 10.03 4.57 -13.61
N THR A 25 11.33 4.65 -13.33
CA THR A 25 11.86 5.06 -12.01
C THR A 25 11.29 6.41 -11.56
N GLU A 26 11.18 7.37 -12.47
CA GLU A 26 10.58 8.69 -12.18
C GLU A 26 9.11 8.57 -11.78
N VAL A 27 8.34 7.72 -12.48
CA VAL A 27 6.93 7.46 -12.14
C VAL A 27 6.84 6.84 -10.76
N TYR A 28 7.68 5.84 -10.44
CA TYR A 28 7.76 5.25 -9.10
C TYR A 28 8.01 6.32 -8.04
N HIS A 29 9.04 7.16 -8.21
CA HIS A 29 9.35 8.20 -7.22
C HIS A 29 8.13 9.11 -6.99
N LYS A 30 7.55 9.63 -8.07
CA LYS A 30 6.37 10.50 -8.00
C LYS A 30 5.21 9.86 -7.22
N VAL A 31 4.78 8.66 -7.61
CA VAL A 31 3.60 8.02 -6.99
C VAL A 31 3.91 7.52 -5.58
N ALA A 32 5.13 7.05 -5.31
CA ALA A 32 5.52 6.60 -3.98
C ALA A 32 5.68 7.77 -3.00
N ASP A 33 6.30 8.88 -3.41
CA ASP A 33 6.37 10.10 -2.57
C ASP A 33 4.96 10.62 -2.27
N GLU A 34 4.12 10.81 -3.30
CA GLU A 34 2.74 11.27 -3.11
C GLU A 34 1.90 10.33 -2.21
N THR A 35 2.14 9.02 -2.29
CA THR A 35 1.47 8.06 -1.41
C THR A 35 1.92 8.20 0.04
N MET A 36 3.24 8.28 0.28
CA MET A 36 3.79 8.38 1.63
C MET A 36 3.37 9.69 2.30
N ASP A 37 3.41 10.81 1.56
CA ASP A 37 2.98 12.12 2.05
C ASP A 37 1.50 12.07 2.47
N LYS A 38 0.63 11.52 1.63
CA LYS A 38 -0.80 11.38 1.97
C LYS A 38 -1.05 10.48 3.17
N ILE A 39 -0.33 9.37 3.29
CA ILE A 39 -0.44 8.49 4.46
C ILE A 39 -0.02 9.27 5.70
N PHE A 40 1.11 9.99 5.64
CA PHE A 40 1.61 10.77 6.76
C PHE A 40 0.65 11.89 7.17
N ASP A 41 0.20 12.72 6.24
CA ASP A 41 -0.73 13.83 6.50
C ASP A 41 -2.02 13.34 7.20
N ASN A 42 -2.56 12.17 6.78
CA ASN A 42 -3.76 11.62 7.39
C ASN A 42 -3.48 10.90 8.72
N LEU A 43 -2.27 10.40 8.94
CA LEU A 43 -1.86 9.86 10.24
C LEU A 43 -1.62 10.95 11.26
N GLU A 44 -1.08 12.12 10.87
CA GLU A 44 -0.95 13.26 11.79
C GLU A 44 -2.32 13.63 12.37
N ALA A 45 -3.35 13.73 11.52
CA ALA A 45 -4.72 13.99 11.97
C ALA A 45 -5.28 12.88 12.88
N LEU A 46 -4.90 11.62 12.65
CA LEU A 46 -5.33 10.49 13.48
C LEU A 46 -4.65 10.52 14.86
N VAL A 47 -3.34 10.79 14.89
CA VAL A 47 -2.52 10.88 16.12
C VAL A 47 -2.93 12.08 16.97
N GLU A 48 -3.29 13.21 16.36
CA GLU A 48 -3.84 14.37 17.10
C GLU A 48 -5.13 14.01 17.86
N GLY A 49 -5.89 13.02 17.39
CA GLY A 49 -7.13 12.55 18.00
C GLY A 49 -6.97 11.47 19.08
N ASP A 50 -5.80 10.83 19.20
CA ASP A 50 -5.55 9.72 20.12
C ASP A 50 -4.11 9.74 20.66
N GLU A 51 -3.97 10.06 21.94
CA GLU A 51 -2.67 10.14 22.64
C GLU A 51 -1.91 8.81 22.75
N ASN A 52 -2.56 7.69 22.44
CA ASN A 52 -1.92 6.37 22.44
C ASN A 52 -1.28 6.02 21.09
N LEU A 53 -1.45 6.88 20.08
CA LEU A 53 -0.84 6.74 18.77
C LEU A 53 0.36 7.68 18.66
N ASP A 54 1.35 7.28 17.87
CA ASP A 54 2.49 8.11 17.52
C ASP A 54 2.95 7.78 16.11
N SER A 55 3.30 8.80 15.33
CA SER A 55 3.74 8.63 13.93
C SER A 55 5.02 9.40 13.64
N GLU A 56 5.96 8.74 12.97
CA GLU A 56 7.21 9.33 12.52
C GLU A 56 7.44 9.02 11.03
N PHE A 57 7.84 10.01 10.25
CA PHE A 57 8.25 9.82 8.86
C PHE A 57 9.67 10.33 8.62
N SER A 58 10.58 9.42 8.27
CA SER A 58 11.98 9.75 8.02
C SER A 58 12.59 8.86 6.94
N SER A 59 13.31 9.48 6.01
CA SER A 59 14.12 8.77 4.99
C SER A 59 13.34 7.71 4.19
N GLY A 60 12.06 7.98 3.88
CA GLY A 60 11.21 7.04 3.15
C GLY A 60 10.60 5.92 4.00
N VAL A 61 10.80 5.96 5.32
CA VAL A 61 10.21 5.04 6.30
C VAL A 61 9.22 5.80 7.17
N LEU A 62 7.96 5.41 7.10
CA LEU A 62 6.90 5.86 7.99
C LEU A 62 6.64 4.78 9.04
N THR A 63 6.62 5.18 10.30
CA THR A 63 6.30 4.33 11.43
C THR A 63 5.03 4.84 12.10
N LEU A 64 4.11 3.94 12.44
CA LEU A 64 2.95 4.22 13.29
C LEU A 64 3.00 3.27 14.48
N VAL A 65 3.15 3.83 15.67
CA VAL A 65 3.09 3.11 16.94
C VAL A 65 1.64 3.13 17.43
N THR A 66 1.14 1.95 17.80
CA THR A 66 -0.20 1.77 18.38
C THR A 66 -0.09 0.87 19.61
N PRO A 67 -1.11 0.82 20.49
CA PRO A 67 -1.16 -0.16 21.58
C PRO A 67 -1.11 -1.62 21.12
N GLY A 68 -1.54 -1.90 19.89
CA GLY A 68 -1.56 -3.23 19.28
C GLY A 68 -0.23 -3.64 18.60
N GLY A 69 0.76 -2.75 18.60
CA GLY A 69 2.05 -2.95 17.94
C GLY A 69 2.40 -1.84 16.95
N THR A 70 3.53 -2.02 16.27
CA THR A 70 4.11 -1.01 15.38
C THR A 70 3.92 -1.40 13.92
N TYR A 71 3.35 -0.48 13.14
CA TYR A 71 3.30 -0.55 11.70
C TYR A 71 4.52 0.17 11.11
N VAL A 72 5.13 -0.42 10.08
CA VAL A 72 6.22 0.22 9.34
C VAL A 72 5.89 0.18 7.84
N ILE A 73 5.80 1.35 7.23
CA ILE A 73 5.57 1.53 5.79
C ILE A 73 6.86 2.11 5.20
N ASN A 74 7.45 1.43 4.23
CA ASN A 74 8.78 1.76 3.72
C ASN A 74 8.81 1.79 2.20
N LYS A 75 9.32 2.88 1.64
CA LYS A 75 9.67 2.97 0.22
C LYS A 75 10.85 2.06 -0.10
N GLN A 76 10.74 1.30 -1.18
CA GLN A 76 11.79 0.40 -1.66
C GLN A 76 12.17 0.73 -3.10
N PRO A 77 12.94 1.81 -3.34
CA PRO A 77 13.29 2.27 -4.68
C PRO A 77 13.95 1.22 -5.58
N PRO A 78 14.90 0.37 -5.10
CA PRO A 78 15.50 -0.65 -5.96
C PRO A 78 14.48 -1.61 -6.56
N ASN A 79 13.40 -1.89 -5.81
CA ASN A 79 12.35 -2.81 -6.21
C ASN A 79 11.12 -2.09 -6.80
N LYS A 80 11.08 -0.76 -6.74
CA LYS A 80 9.91 0.07 -7.08
C LYS A 80 8.64 -0.33 -6.33
N GLN A 81 8.79 -0.63 -5.05
CA GLN A 81 7.71 -1.13 -4.19
C GLN A 81 7.50 -0.24 -2.97
N ILE A 82 6.33 -0.39 -2.34
CA ILE A 82 6.10 -0.01 -0.94
C ILE A 82 5.98 -1.29 -0.11
N TRP A 83 6.73 -1.37 0.98
CA TRP A 83 6.66 -2.48 1.91
C TRP A 83 5.90 -2.06 3.16
N LEU A 84 5.07 -2.96 3.67
CA LEU A 84 4.39 -2.83 4.94
C LEU A 84 4.84 -3.95 5.86
N SER A 85 5.14 -3.62 7.11
CA SER A 85 5.13 -4.54 8.24
C SER A 85 3.93 -4.21 9.11
N SER A 86 2.93 -5.09 9.15
CA SER A 86 1.78 -4.96 10.06
C SER A 86 1.95 -5.90 11.27
N PRO A 87 1.64 -5.46 12.50
CA PRO A 87 1.56 -6.34 13.66
C PRO A 87 0.38 -7.32 13.59
N LEU A 88 -0.60 -7.08 12.70
CA LEU A 88 -1.80 -7.92 12.55
C LEU A 88 -1.67 -8.92 11.39
N SER A 89 -1.32 -8.42 10.20
CA SER A 89 -1.29 -9.23 8.96
C SER A 89 0.12 -9.58 8.47
N GLY A 90 1.16 -9.14 9.18
CA GLY A 90 2.55 -9.42 8.85
C GLY A 90 3.06 -8.60 7.65
N PRO A 91 4.17 -9.04 7.02
CA PRO A 91 4.82 -8.28 5.96
C PRO A 91 4.11 -8.42 4.61
N LYS A 92 3.92 -7.30 3.91
CA LYS A 92 3.38 -7.24 2.55
C LYS A 92 4.24 -6.33 1.68
N ARG A 93 4.32 -6.65 0.38
CA ARG A 93 5.09 -5.89 -0.62
C ARG A 93 4.15 -5.50 -1.73
N TYR A 94 3.93 -4.22 -1.91
CA TYR A 94 2.97 -3.69 -2.85
C TYR A 94 3.69 -3.16 -4.08
N ASP A 95 3.17 -3.55 -5.24
CA ASP A 95 3.58 -3.08 -6.54
C ASP A 95 2.55 -2.07 -7.05
N TRP A 96 2.98 -1.10 -7.86
CA TRP A 96 2.08 -0.06 -8.37
C TRP A 96 1.39 -0.51 -9.65
N VAL A 97 0.07 -0.46 -9.67
CA VAL A 97 -0.76 -0.76 -10.85
C VAL A 97 -1.27 0.55 -11.43
N SER A 98 -0.73 0.95 -12.59
CA SER A 98 -0.98 2.28 -13.17
C SER A 98 -2.43 2.49 -13.63
N GLU A 99 -3.07 1.44 -14.13
CA GLU A 99 -4.46 1.45 -14.59
C GLU A 99 -5.43 1.64 -13.42
N ALA A 100 -5.12 1.04 -12.27
CA ALA A 100 -5.93 1.14 -11.06
C ALA A 100 -5.54 2.33 -10.18
N ARG A 101 -4.34 2.89 -10.39
CA ARG A 101 -3.70 3.89 -9.52
C ARG A 101 -3.62 3.44 -8.07
N GLU A 102 -3.23 2.18 -7.88
CA GLU A 102 -3.24 1.50 -6.59
C GLU A 102 -1.95 0.74 -6.35
N TRP A 103 -1.57 0.67 -5.08
CA TRP A 103 -0.52 -0.22 -4.58
C TRP A 103 -1.14 -1.57 -4.23
N VAL A 104 -0.83 -2.61 -4.99
CA VAL A 104 -1.50 -3.92 -4.93
C VAL A 104 -0.53 -5.00 -4.44
N TYR A 105 -0.97 -5.83 -3.51
CA TYR A 105 -0.23 -7.00 -3.07
C TYR A 105 -0.54 -8.18 -3.99
N SER A 106 0.43 -8.59 -4.80
CA SER A 106 0.26 -9.61 -5.85
C SER A 106 -0.27 -10.95 -5.33
N ARG A 107 0.00 -11.32 -4.07
CA ARG A 107 -0.40 -12.63 -3.54
C ARG A 107 -1.90 -12.78 -3.29
N ASP A 108 -2.58 -11.74 -2.83
CA ASP A 108 -3.99 -11.80 -2.44
C ASP A 108 -4.86 -10.73 -3.13
N GLY A 109 -4.24 -9.82 -3.90
CA GLY A 109 -4.91 -8.74 -4.62
C GLY A 109 -5.39 -7.59 -3.74
N SER A 110 -5.10 -7.60 -2.44
CA SER A 110 -5.46 -6.49 -1.54
C SER A 110 -4.63 -5.24 -1.85
N THR A 111 -5.22 -4.07 -1.62
CA THR A 111 -4.53 -2.79 -1.82
C THR A 111 -3.98 -2.27 -0.50
N LEU A 112 -2.86 -1.53 -0.56
CA LEU A 112 -2.30 -0.85 0.62
C LEU A 112 -3.35 0.06 1.27
N ARG A 113 -4.09 0.81 0.46
CA ARG A 113 -5.17 1.68 0.89
C ARG A 113 -6.27 0.91 1.62
N GLY A 114 -6.74 -0.18 1.03
CA GLY A 114 -7.77 -1.02 1.61
C GLY A 114 -7.34 -1.63 2.95
N LEU A 115 -6.10 -2.11 3.03
CA LEU A 115 -5.56 -2.70 4.25
C LEU A 115 -5.39 -1.66 5.37
N LEU A 116 -4.85 -0.47 5.07
CA LEU A 116 -4.71 0.59 6.08
C LEU A 116 -6.07 1.08 6.56
N LYS A 117 -7.07 1.18 5.67
CA LYS A 117 -8.44 1.46 6.08
C LYS A 117 -9.01 0.40 7.02
N GLU A 118 -8.78 -0.88 6.74
CA GLU A 118 -9.27 -1.99 7.55
C GLU A 118 -8.59 -2.08 8.93
N GLU A 119 -7.26 -1.99 8.96
CA GLU A 119 -6.47 -2.26 10.16
C GLU A 119 -6.31 -1.04 11.07
N VAL A 120 -6.24 0.17 10.50
CA VAL A 120 -5.98 1.41 11.25
C VAL A 120 -7.02 2.50 11.03
N GLY A 121 -8.07 2.23 10.24
CA GLY A 121 -9.11 3.22 9.96
C GLY A 121 -8.64 4.40 9.10
N LEU A 122 -7.45 4.31 8.50
CA LEU A 122 -6.85 5.40 7.74
C LEU A 122 -7.45 5.46 6.33
N GLU A 123 -7.97 6.63 5.96
CA GLU A 123 -8.45 6.91 4.61
C GLU A 123 -7.60 8.03 3.99
N TYR A 124 -7.20 7.85 2.73
CA TYR A 124 -6.48 8.87 1.97
C TYR A 124 -6.95 8.88 0.51
N GLY A 125 -6.87 10.06 -0.11
CA GLY A 125 -7.35 10.28 -1.48
C GLY A 125 -6.53 9.57 -2.56
N ASP A 126 -7.09 9.49 -3.77
CA ASP A 126 -6.45 8.86 -4.93
C ASP A 126 -5.07 9.44 -5.23
N VAL A 127 -4.12 8.59 -5.62
CA VAL A 127 -2.73 8.96 -5.96
C VAL A 127 -2.61 9.16 -7.47
N GLY A 128 -1.83 10.17 -7.90
CA GLY A 128 -1.62 10.45 -9.32
C GLY A 128 -2.77 11.21 -10.01
N GLY A 129 -3.63 11.87 -9.23
CA GLY A 129 -4.58 12.87 -9.74
C GLY A 129 -3.89 14.20 -10.01
N GLU A 130 -4.32 14.92 -11.05
CA GLU A 130 -3.95 16.34 -11.19
C GLU A 130 -4.56 17.10 -10.01
N ARG A 131 -3.73 17.81 -9.23
CA ARG A 131 -4.25 18.78 -8.26
C ARG A 131 -5.08 19.79 -9.05
N SER A 132 -6.40 19.76 -8.85
CA SER A 132 -7.31 20.80 -9.35
C SER A 132 -7.11 22.10 -8.59
#